data_AF-A0A5C9C7G4-F1
#
_entry.id   AF-A0A5C9C7G4-F1
#
_cell.length_a   1.000
_cell.length_b   1.000
_cell.length_c   1.000
_cell.angle_alpha   90.00
_cell.angle_beta   90.00
_cell.angle_gamma   90.00
#
_symmetry.space_group_name_H-M   'P 1'
#
loop_
_entity.id
_entity.type
_entity.pdbx_description
1 polymer ?
#
loop_
_entity_poly.entity_id
_entity_poly.type
_entity_poly.pdbx_seq_one_letter_code
_entity_poly.pdbx_strand_id
1 'polypeptide(L)'
;MVIIGHKSILLVSEPVKSLCSSCSSMQLHELQIYQKYVHLFWIPFLPAGKTGYCVCKQCEKVEKQDEVNSNLQNQCYNLKQQVKAPIWMYAGAILLVLLYLYLTWIEKNG
;
A
#
# COMPACT_ATOMS: atom_id res chain seq x y z
N MET A 1 -0.30 21.78 -7.56
CA MET A 1 0.35 21.32 -6.30
C MET A 1 -0.76 20.99 -5.33
N VAL A 2 -0.87 19.72 -4.92
CA VAL A 2 -1.94 19.28 -4.02
C VAL A 2 -1.36 19.17 -2.62
N ILE A 3 -1.90 19.98 -1.70
CA ILE A 3 -1.45 20.05 -0.31
C ILE A 3 -1.92 18.82 0.47
N ILE A 4 -3.14 18.37 0.24
CA ILE A 4 -3.76 17.20 0.89
C ILE A 4 -4.15 16.19 -0.19
N GLY A 5 -3.56 15.00 -0.15
CA GLY A 5 -3.81 13.99 -1.18
C GLY A 5 -3.50 12.57 -0.73
N HIS A 6 -3.86 11.62 -1.58
CA HIS A 6 -3.48 10.23 -1.43
C HIS A 6 -2.29 9.89 -2.34
N LYS A 7 -1.34 9.15 -1.80
CA LYS A 7 -0.27 8.52 -2.58
C LYS A 7 -0.29 7.02 -2.36
N SER A 8 0.08 6.28 -3.40
CA SER A 8 0.31 4.84 -3.34
C SER A 8 1.80 4.56 -3.53
N ILE A 9 2.34 3.67 -2.72
CA ILE A 9 3.69 3.12 -2.91
C ILE A 9 3.60 1.62 -3.13
N LEU A 10 4.44 1.09 -4.00
CA LEU A 10 4.64 -0.35 -4.14
C LEU A 10 5.42 -0.84 -2.91
N LEU A 11 4.86 -1.79 -2.17
CA LEU A 11 5.52 -2.40 -1.01
C LEU A 11 6.29 -3.66 -1.39
N VAL A 12 5.69 -4.53 -2.21
CA VAL A 12 6.32 -5.77 -2.67
C VAL A 12 5.80 -6.12 -4.06
N SER A 13 6.67 -6.77 -4.83
CA SER A 13 6.34 -7.40 -6.11
C SER A 13 6.89 -8.82 -6.10
N GLU A 14 6.03 -9.83 -6.17
CA GLU A 14 6.44 -11.24 -6.24
C GLU A 14 5.93 -11.92 -7.51
N PRO A 15 6.79 -12.63 -8.25
CA PRO A 15 6.37 -13.44 -9.38
C PRO A 15 5.71 -14.73 -8.90
N VAL A 16 4.56 -15.07 -9.48
CA VAL A 16 3.83 -16.29 -9.18
C VAL A 16 3.31 -16.95 -10.45
N LYS A 17 3.33 -18.27 -10.48
CA LYS A 17 2.90 -19.03 -11.66
C LYS A 17 1.44 -19.42 -11.51
N SER A 18 0.57 -18.94 -12.39
CA SER A 18 -0.85 -19.28 -12.36
C SER A 18 -1.48 -19.26 -13.75
N LEU A 19 -2.70 -19.78 -13.86
CA LEU A 19 -3.50 -19.70 -15.09
C LEU A 19 -4.10 -18.30 -15.24
N CYS A 20 -3.75 -17.62 -16.32
CA CYS A 20 -4.38 -16.36 -16.68
C CYS A 20 -5.72 -16.62 -17.39
N SER A 21 -6.79 -15.96 -16.93
CA SER A 21 -8.11 -15.99 -17.55
C SER A 21 -8.14 -15.39 -18.96
N SER A 22 -7.17 -14.52 -19.29
CA SER A 22 -7.15 -13.77 -20.55
C SER A 22 -6.30 -14.41 -21.64
N CYS A 23 -5.24 -15.14 -21.30
CA CYS A 23 -4.38 -15.82 -22.27
C CYS A 23 -4.41 -17.36 -22.16
N SER A 24 -5.28 -17.90 -21.30
CA SER A 24 -5.59 -19.33 -21.12
C SER A 24 -4.37 -20.26 -21.04
N SER A 25 -3.25 -19.73 -20.52
CA SER A 25 -2.00 -20.45 -20.39
C SER A 25 -1.40 -20.25 -19.00
N MET A 26 -0.58 -21.22 -18.57
CA MET A 26 0.10 -21.17 -17.28
C MET A 26 1.27 -20.19 -17.36
N GLN A 27 1.06 -18.97 -16.88
CA GLN A 27 1.98 -17.85 -17.06
C GLN A 27 2.52 -17.32 -15.73
N LEU A 28 3.59 -16.54 -15.82
CA LEU A 28 4.07 -15.74 -14.71
C LEU A 28 3.19 -14.50 -14.54
N HIS A 29 2.62 -14.35 -13.35
CA HIS A 29 1.94 -13.15 -12.87
C HIS A 29 2.85 -12.46 -11.86
N GLU A 30 2.91 -11.14 -11.88
CA GLU A 30 3.49 -10.35 -10.80
C GLU A 30 2.40 -9.89 -9.86
N LEU A 31 2.46 -10.38 -8.62
CA LEU A 31 1.65 -9.90 -7.53
C LEU A 31 2.29 -8.62 -6.97
N GLN A 32 1.59 -7.51 -7.10
CA GLN A 32 2.04 -6.21 -6.63
C GLN A 32 1.14 -5.71 -5.52
N ILE A 33 1.71 -5.44 -4.34
CA ILE A 33 0.96 -4.89 -3.21
C ILE A 33 1.30 -3.43 -3.04
N TYR A 34 0.29 -2.59 -3.15
CA TYR A 34 0.40 -1.16 -2.97
C TYR A 34 -0.20 -0.74 -1.63
N GLN A 35 0.49 0.17 -0.94
CA GLN A 35 -0.01 0.83 0.25
C GLN A 35 -0.37 2.26 -0.07
N LYS A 36 -1.63 2.61 0.17
CA LYS A 36 -2.11 3.99 0.10
C LYS A 36 -1.88 4.68 1.43
N TYR A 37 -1.49 5.94 1.38
CA TYR A 37 -1.38 6.82 2.54
C TYR A 37 -1.88 8.21 2.21
N VAL A 38 -2.37 8.90 3.23
CA VAL A 38 -2.72 10.32 3.17
C VAL A 38 -1.48 11.12 3.47
N HIS A 39 -1.21 12.14 2.67
CA HIS A 39 -0.18 13.12 2.96
C HIS A 39 -0.77 14.51 3.09
N LEU A 40 -0.15 15.32 3.95
CA LEU A 40 -0.43 16.73 4.13
C LEU A 40 0.90 17.48 3.99
N PHE A 41 1.00 18.39 3.03
CA PHE A 41 2.26 19.06 2.64
C PHE A 41 3.44 18.08 2.40
N TRP A 42 3.19 17.00 1.65
CA TRP A 42 4.14 15.90 1.39
C TRP A 42 4.54 15.04 2.59
N ILE A 43 4.12 15.37 3.81
CA ILE A 43 4.38 14.55 4.99
C ILE A 43 3.30 13.46 5.06
N PRO A 44 3.66 12.17 5.07
CA PRO A 44 2.68 11.10 5.27
C PRO A 44 2.14 11.15 6.70
N PHE A 45 0.82 11.14 6.81
CA PHE A 45 0.12 11.24 8.10
C PHE A 45 -0.40 9.90 8.59
N LEU A 46 -1.10 9.17 7.72
CA LEU A 46 -1.79 7.94 8.06
C LEU A 46 -1.86 6.98 6.85
N PRO A 47 -1.70 5.67 7.07
CA PRO A 47 -1.99 4.67 6.04
C PRO A 47 -3.50 4.57 5.80
N ALA A 48 -3.93 4.66 4.55
CA ALA A 48 -5.34 4.60 4.14
C ALA A 48 -5.81 3.18 3.76
N GLY A 49 -4.88 2.25 3.55
CA GLY A 49 -5.18 0.84 3.25
C GLY A 49 -4.27 0.22 2.18
N LYS A 50 -4.30 -1.11 2.08
CA LYS A 50 -3.52 -1.89 1.11
C LYS A 50 -4.39 -2.38 -0.04
N THR A 51 -3.89 -2.25 -1.26
CA THR A 51 -4.53 -2.76 -2.49
C THR A 51 -3.56 -3.73 -3.19
N GLY A 52 -4.03 -4.93 -3.51
CA GLY A 52 -3.27 -5.91 -4.28
C GLY A 52 -3.69 -5.88 -5.75
N TYR A 53 -2.71 -5.90 -6.65
CA TYR A 53 -2.90 -6.05 -8.08
C TYR A 53 -2.11 -7.25 -8.57
N CYS A 54 -2.65 -7.92 -9.58
CA CYS A 54 -2.00 -9.02 -10.28
C CYS A 54 -1.74 -8.57 -11.71
N VAL A 55 -0.49 -8.57 -12.14
CA VAL A 55 -0.09 -8.16 -13.49
C VAL A 55 0.40 -9.38 -14.24
N CYS A 56 -0.25 -9.76 -15.34
CA CYS A 56 0.28 -10.83 -16.18
C CYS A 56 1.49 -10.32 -16.97
N LYS A 57 2.64 -11.01 -16.93
CA LYS A 57 3.83 -10.60 -17.70
C LYS A 57 3.70 -10.75 -19.22
N GLN A 58 2.76 -11.58 -19.68
CA GLN A 58 2.62 -11.88 -21.11
C GLN A 58 1.59 -10.99 -21.81
N CYS A 59 0.41 -10.81 -21.20
CA CYS A 59 -0.66 -9.99 -21.78
C CYS A 59 -0.75 -8.59 -21.16
N GLU A 60 0.12 -8.28 -20.18
CA GLU A 60 0.17 -7.00 -19.46
C GLU A 60 -1.15 -6.60 -18.78
N LYS A 61 -2.09 -7.56 -18.66
CA LYS A 61 -3.38 -7.35 -18.02
C LYS A 61 -3.16 -7.11 -16.53
N VAL A 62 -3.68 -6.00 -16.05
CA VAL A 62 -3.72 -5.63 -14.63
C VAL A 62 -5.10 -5.96 -14.09
N GLU A 63 -5.17 -6.88 -13.14
CA GLU A 63 -6.40 -7.30 -12.49
C GLU A 63 -6.30 -7.01 -10.99
N LYS A 64 -7.40 -6.60 -10.37
CA LYS A 64 -7.43 -6.44 -8.91
C LYS A 64 -7.44 -7.81 -8.24
N GLN A 65 -7.00 -7.87 -6.98
CA GLN A 65 -7.03 -9.11 -6.18
C GLN A 65 -8.41 -9.80 -6.13
N ASP A 66 -9.51 -9.07 -6.33
CA ASP A 66 -10.88 -9.59 -6.25
C ASP A 66 -11.42 -10.06 -7.62
N GLU A 67 -10.70 -9.75 -8.70
CA GLU A 67 -11.06 -10.07 -10.08
C GLU A 67 -10.28 -11.29 -10.63
N VAL A 68 -9.27 -11.75 -9.89
CA VAL A 68 -8.42 -12.90 -10.26
C VAL A 68 -8.97 -14.24 -9.78
N ASN A 69 -8.40 -15.33 -10.30
CA ASN A 69 -8.72 -16.69 -9.88
C ASN A 69 -8.49 -16.90 -8.37
N SER A 70 -9.17 -17.88 -7.78
CA SER A 70 -9.12 -18.16 -6.34
C SER A 70 -7.72 -18.54 -5.82
N ASN A 71 -6.84 -19.10 -6.68
CA ASN A 71 -5.47 -19.44 -6.31
C ASN A 71 -4.61 -18.18 -6.10
N LEU A 72 -4.65 -17.26 -7.06
CA LEU A 72 -3.99 -15.95 -7.01
C LEU A 72 -4.54 -15.09 -5.88
N GLN A 73 -5.86 -15.11 -5.66
CA GLN A 73 -6.50 -14.36 -4.59
C GLN A 73 -5.93 -14.76 -3.22
N ASN A 74 -5.79 -16.07 -2.97
CA ASN A 74 -5.21 -16.58 -1.73
C ASN A 74 -3.73 -16.20 -1.57
N GLN A 75 -2.93 -16.29 -2.63
CA GLN A 75 -1.52 -15.90 -2.59
C GLN A 75 -1.37 -14.40 -2.33
N CYS A 76 -2.15 -13.58 -3.01
CA CYS A 76 -2.17 -12.13 -2.81
C CYS A 76 -2.62 -11.77 -1.39
N TYR A 77 -3.62 -12.46 -0.84
CA TYR A 77 -4.07 -12.28 0.54
C TYR A 77 -2.98 -12.62 1.56
N ASN A 78 -2.31 -13.77 1.40
CA ASN A 78 -1.19 -14.16 2.27
C ASN A 78 -0.05 -13.14 2.21
N LEU A 79 0.34 -12.71 1.02
CA LEU A 79 1.34 -11.66 0.83
C LEU A 79 0.93 -10.34 1.50
N LYS A 80 -0.33 -9.94 1.36
CA LYS A 80 -0.86 -8.70 1.96
C LYS A 80 -0.78 -8.69 3.47
N GLN A 81 -0.93 -9.85 4.11
CA GLN A 81 -0.78 -10.02 5.55
C GLN A 81 0.68 -9.99 6.00
N GLN A 82 1.58 -10.63 5.25
CA GLN A 82 3.01 -10.67 5.58
C GLN A 82 3.67 -9.29 5.44
N VAL A 83 3.27 -8.53 4.43
CA VAL A 83 3.83 -7.21 4.14
C VAL A 83 3.38 -6.21 5.20
N LYS A 84 4.31 -5.61 5.94
CA LYS A 84 3.99 -4.56 6.94
C LYS A 84 3.91 -3.19 6.28
N ALA A 85 3.04 -2.32 6.81
CA ALA A 85 3.03 -0.92 6.40
C ALA A 85 4.30 -0.23 6.94
N PRO A 86 4.98 0.61 6.15
CA PRO A 86 6.20 1.28 6.58
C PRO A 86 5.89 2.28 7.72
N ILE A 87 6.69 2.23 8.78
CA ILE A 87 6.50 3.00 10.02
C ILE A 87 6.56 4.52 9.76
N TRP A 88 7.32 4.93 8.75
CA TRP A 88 7.42 6.32 8.30
C TRP A 88 6.08 6.94 7.88
N MET A 89 5.03 6.13 7.63
CA MET A 89 3.71 6.67 7.30
C MET A 89 3.03 7.43 8.44
N TYR A 90 3.51 7.26 9.67
CA TYR A 90 2.98 7.94 10.86
C TYR A 90 3.77 9.20 11.24
N ALA A 91 4.73 9.63 10.41
CA ALA A 91 5.58 10.79 10.71
C ALA A 91 4.77 12.06 11.03
N GLY A 92 3.73 12.34 10.23
CA GLY A 92 2.86 13.50 10.47
C GLY A 92 2.07 13.41 11.78
N ALA A 93 1.58 12.23 12.14
CA ALA A 93 0.87 12.02 13.41
C ALA A 93 1.80 12.20 14.62
N ILE A 94 3.02 11.67 14.56
CA ILE A 94 4.04 11.85 15.60
C ILE A 94 4.39 13.33 15.76
N LEU A 95 4.54 14.05 14.65
CA LEU A 95 4.84 15.48 14.66
C LEU A 95 3.73 16.29 15.33
N LEU A 96 2.44 15.97 15.08
CA LEU A 96 1.33 16.62 15.77
C LEU A 96 1.34 16.37 17.28
N VAL A 97 1.62 15.13 17.71
CA VAL A 97 1.70 14.79 19.14
C VAL A 97 2.83 15.56 19.82
N LEU A 98 4.01 15.62 19.19
CA LEU A 98 5.15 16.38 19.71
C LEU A 98 4.84 17.88 19.82
N LEU A 99 4.17 18.44 18.81
CA LEU A 99 3.79 19.85 18.81
C LEU A 99 2.77 20.15 19.93
N TYR A 100 1.79 19.27 20.13
CA TYR A 100 0.84 19.40 21.24
C TYR A 100 1.53 19.35 22.61
N LEU A 101 2.41 18.36 22.83
CA LEU A 101 3.16 18.24 24.09
C LEU A 101 4.03 19.48 24.34
N TYR A 102 4.69 19.99 23.30
CA TYR A 102 5.51 21.20 23.38
C TYR A 102 4.69 22.43 23.79
N LEU A 103 3.50 22.63 23.18
CA LEU A 103 2.61 23.74 23.55
C LEU A 103 2.15 23.66 25.02
N THR A 104 1.70 22.47 25.47
CA THR A 104 1.28 22.29 26.86
C THR A 104 2.43 22.45 27.86
N TRP A 105 3.66 22.11 27.46
CA TRP A 105 4.85 22.32 28.27
C TRP A 105 5.19 23.80 28.43
N ILE A 106 5.07 24.59 27.33
CA ILE A 106 5.25 26.04 27.39
C ILE A 106 4.25 26.68 28.33
N GLU A 107 2.96 26.36 28.20
CA GLU A 107 1.90 26.94 29.05
C GLU A 107 2.10 26.65 30.54
N LYS A 108 2.72 25.51 30.88
CA LYS A 108 2.97 25.12 32.26
C LYS A 108 4.22 25.77 32.85
N ASN A 109 5.20 26.13 32.02
CA ASN A 109 6.51 26.61 32.44
C ASN A 109 6.73 28.12 32.19
N GLY A 110 5.81 28.81 31.53
CA GLY A 110 5.80 30.27 31.35
C GLY A 110 4.88 30.96 32.33
#